data_AF-A3HXL1-F1
#
_entry.id   AF-A3HXL1-F1
#
_cell.length_a   1.000
_cell.length_b   1.000
_cell.length_c   1.000
_cell.angle_alpha   90.00
_cell.angle_beta   90.00
_cell.angle_gamma   90.00
#
_symmetry.space_group_name_H-M   'P 1'
#
loop_
_entity.id
_entity.type
_entity.pdbx_description
1 polymer ?
#
loop_
_entity_poly.entity_id
_entity_poly.type
_entity_poly.pdbx_seq_one_letter_code
_entity_poly.pdbx_strand_id
1 'polypeptide(L)'
;MEATLKSWKTSRQLLLKFLEEYDTTQLNKIPEGFSNNLIWNIGHIIVAQQGLVYKSSGLEGYISDELFDLYKPGTKPSGNTSPEEIQTLKNLLTELIPLTLKDLEAGVFVNYKERKTATGFHLANVQDALEFNNFHEGLHMGYMMSIRKFL
;
A
#
# COMPACT_ATOMS: atom_id res chain seq x y z
N MET A 1 5.16 12.50 -14.56
CA MET A 1 5.26 11.15 -13.96
C MET A 1 6.56 10.93 -13.19
N GLU A 2 7.71 11.48 -13.61
CA GLU A 2 8.98 11.28 -12.87
C GLU A 2 8.90 11.66 -11.37
N ALA A 3 8.34 12.83 -11.06
CA ALA A 3 8.15 13.27 -9.67
C ALA A 3 7.24 12.31 -8.89
N THR A 4 6.12 11.89 -9.46
CA THR A 4 5.19 10.90 -8.90
C THR A 4 5.92 9.61 -8.51
N LEU A 5 6.78 9.08 -9.39
CA LEU A 5 7.51 7.84 -9.14
C LEU A 5 8.63 8.01 -8.09
N LYS A 6 9.32 9.16 -8.09
CA LYS A 6 10.33 9.48 -7.05
C LYS A 6 9.68 9.61 -5.67
N SER A 7 8.54 10.29 -5.58
CA SER A 7 7.76 10.42 -4.35
C SER A 7 7.31 9.06 -3.84
N TRP A 8 6.80 8.19 -4.73
CA TRP A 8 6.38 6.84 -4.39
C TRP A 8 7.53 6.01 -3.79
N LYS A 9 8.68 5.97 -4.48
CA LYS A 9 9.88 5.27 -4.01
C LYS A 9 10.35 5.79 -2.65
N THR A 10 10.31 7.10 -2.46
CA THR A 10 10.72 7.75 -1.20
C THR A 10 9.77 7.37 -0.07
N SER A 11 8.46 7.40 -0.31
CA SER A 11 7.42 6.95 0.63
C SER A 11 7.67 5.51 1.08
N ARG A 12 7.84 4.58 0.13
CA ARG A 12 8.06 3.15 0.41
C ARG A 12 9.34 2.90 1.21
N GLN A 13 10.42 3.64 0.95
CA GLN A 13 11.65 3.57 1.75
C GLN A 13 11.47 4.06 3.19
N LEU A 14 10.65 5.09 3.42
CA LEU A 14 10.35 5.57 4.77
C LEU A 14 9.47 4.56 5.53
N LEU A 15 8.50 3.95 4.86
CA LEU A 15 7.61 2.95 5.45
C LEU A 15 8.35 1.65 5.77
N LEU A 16 9.36 1.28 4.98
CA LEU A 16 10.21 0.13 5.27
C LEU A 16 10.87 0.21 6.65
N LYS A 17 11.29 1.41 7.08
CA LYS A 17 11.93 1.62 8.38
C LYS A 17 11.03 1.23 9.56
N PHE A 18 9.71 1.38 9.42
CA PHE A 18 8.79 0.92 10.47
C PHE A 18 8.86 -0.59 10.68
N LEU A 19 9.10 -1.39 9.63
CA LEU A 19 9.27 -2.85 9.77
C LEU A 19 10.65 -3.24 10.34
N GLU A 20 11.57 -2.29 10.44
CA GLU A 20 12.94 -2.52 10.94
C GLU A 20 13.13 -2.00 12.36
N GLU A 21 12.41 -0.93 12.72
CA GLU A 21 12.51 -0.26 14.02
C GLU A 21 11.64 -0.90 15.11
N TYR A 22 10.55 -1.59 14.74
CA TYR A 22 9.58 -2.14 15.69
C TYR A 22 9.56 -3.67 15.66
N ASP A 23 9.40 -4.30 16.83
CA ASP A 23 9.25 -5.75 16.92
C ASP A 23 7.85 -6.22 16.49
N THR A 24 7.67 -7.54 16.33
CA THR A 24 6.39 -8.15 15.92
C THR A 24 5.23 -7.79 16.84
N THR A 25 5.47 -7.64 18.15
CA THR A 25 4.43 -7.28 19.12
C THR A 25 3.99 -5.84 18.90
N GLN A 26 4.96 -4.92 18.75
CA GLN A 26 4.69 -3.50 18.48
C GLN A 26 4.03 -3.28 17.12
N LEU A 27 4.45 -3.99 16.08
CA LEU A 27 3.85 -3.92 14.75
C LEU A 27 2.36 -4.32 14.75
N ASN A 28 2.00 -5.32 15.56
CA ASN A 28 0.65 -5.83 15.70
C ASN A 28 -0.22 -5.06 16.70
N LYS A 29 0.38 -4.27 17.59
CA LYS A 29 -0.33 -3.54 18.65
C LYS A 29 -1.31 -2.52 18.06
N ILE A 30 -2.56 -2.63 18.47
CA ILE A 30 -3.62 -1.64 18.20
C ILE A 30 -3.75 -0.77 19.45
N PRO A 31 -3.31 0.50 19.43
CA PRO A 31 -3.45 1.38 20.58
C PRO A 31 -4.91 1.74 20.86
N GLU A 32 -5.21 2.14 22.10
CA GLU A 32 -6.53 2.62 22.47
C GLU A 32 -6.97 3.81 21.60
N GLY A 33 -8.22 3.79 21.13
CA GLY A 33 -8.77 4.79 20.22
C GLY A 33 -8.44 4.57 18.73
N PHE A 34 -7.60 3.58 18.40
CA PHE A 34 -7.36 3.15 17.01
C PHE A 34 -8.10 1.86 16.70
N SER A 35 -8.44 1.66 15.43
CA SER A 35 -9.03 0.42 14.91
C SER A 35 -8.08 -0.36 14.00
N ASN A 36 -6.82 0.09 13.87
CA ASN A 36 -5.77 -0.53 13.07
C ASN A 36 -4.39 -0.37 13.75
N ASN A 37 -3.37 -1.01 13.19
CA ASN A 37 -2.00 -1.04 13.69
C ASN A 37 -0.99 -0.73 12.57
N LEU A 38 0.31 -0.71 12.87
CA LEU A 38 1.34 -0.40 11.88
C LEU A 38 1.33 -1.40 10.71
N ILE A 39 1.27 -2.70 11.00
CA ILE A 39 1.40 -3.73 9.96
C ILE A 39 0.20 -3.74 9.02
N TRP A 40 -1.01 -3.50 9.52
CA TRP A 40 -2.19 -3.38 8.69
C TRP A 40 -2.12 -2.18 7.76
N ASN A 41 -1.62 -1.02 8.22
CA ASN A 41 -1.45 0.15 7.35
C ASN A 41 -0.43 -0.13 6.23
N ILE A 42 0.65 -0.86 6.52
CA ILE A 42 1.64 -1.27 5.51
C ILE A 42 1.04 -2.26 4.51
N GLY A 43 0.36 -3.31 4.98
CA GLY A 43 -0.33 -4.26 4.11
C GLY A 43 -1.37 -3.56 3.24
N HIS A 44 -2.13 -2.64 3.83
CA HIS A 44 -3.17 -1.89 3.14
C HIS A 44 -2.63 -1.09 1.97
N ILE A 45 -1.53 -0.34 2.15
CA ILE A 45 -0.99 0.45 1.04
C ILE A 45 -0.40 -0.41 -0.09
N ILE A 46 0.11 -1.61 0.23
CA ILE A 46 0.61 -2.56 -0.79
C ILE A 46 -0.56 -3.01 -1.66
N VAL A 47 -1.62 -3.52 -1.03
CA VAL A 47 -2.76 -4.05 -1.79
C VAL A 47 -3.59 -2.96 -2.45
N ALA A 48 -3.66 -1.76 -1.85
CA ALA A 48 -4.32 -0.61 -2.44
C ALA A 48 -3.61 -0.16 -3.72
N GLN A 49 -2.27 -0.12 -3.74
CA GLN A 49 -1.51 0.22 -4.94
C GLN A 49 -1.78 -0.80 -6.06
N GLN A 50 -1.78 -2.10 -5.75
CA GLN A 50 -2.10 -3.15 -6.72
C GLN A 50 -3.55 -3.06 -7.22
N GLY A 51 -4.51 -2.72 -6.34
CA GLY A 51 -5.90 -2.49 -6.74
C GLY A 51 -6.10 -1.26 -7.62
N LEU A 52 -5.41 -0.16 -7.31
CA LEU A 52 -5.48 1.11 -8.05
C LEU A 52 -4.80 0.99 -9.41
N VAL A 53 -3.60 0.41 -9.47
CA VAL A 53 -2.76 0.42 -10.69
C VAL A 53 -3.06 -0.80 -11.57
N TYR A 54 -3.17 -2.00 -11.01
CA TYR A 54 -3.31 -3.24 -11.77
C TYR A 54 -4.76 -3.66 -11.97
N LYS A 55 -5.49 -3.92 -10.87
CA LYS A 55 -6.87 -4.43 -10.96
C LYS A 55 -7.81 -3.45 -11.68
N SER A 56 -7.62 -2.14 -11.48
CA SER A 56 -8.39 -1.11 -12.20
C SER A 56 -8.02 -1.00 -13.68
N SER A 57 -6.84 -1.49 -14.08
CA SER A 57 -6.42 -1.59 -15.48
C SER A 57 -6.79 -2.93 -16.15
N GLY A 58 -7.49 -3.82 -15.43
CA GLY A 58 -7.82 -5.16 -15.90
C GLY A 58 -6.65 -6.14 -15.88
N LEU A 59 -5.62 -5.88 -15.07
CA LEU A 59 -4.45 -6.74 -14.87
C LEU A 59 -4.52 -7.42 -13.50
N GLU A 60 -3.97 -8.63 -13.39
CA GLU A 60 -3.96 -9.38 -12.12
C GLU A 60 -3.09 -8.70 -11.05
N GLY A 61 -1.92 -8.19 -11.43
CA GLY A 61 -0.92 -7.67 -10.50
C GLY A 61 0.03 -8.75 -10.01
N TYR A 62 0.67 -8.51 -8.87
CA TYR A 62 1.78 -9.34 -8.35
C TYR A 62 1.54 -9.86 -6.93
N ILE A 63 0.33 -9.70 -6.41
CA ILE A 63 -0.04 -10.19 -5.08
C ILE A 63 -1.16 -11.22 -5.19
N SER A 64 -1.23 -12.14 -4.24
CA SER A 64 -2.30 -13.12 -4.20
C SER A 64 -3.63 -12.47 -3.79
N ASP A 65 -4.74 -13.11 -4.16
CA ASP A 65 -6.06 -12.63 -3.76
C ASP A 65 -6.30 -12.79 -2.26
N GLU A 66 -5.70 -13.79 -1.62
CA GLU A 66 -5.75 -13.95 -0.16
C GLU A 66 -5.10 -12.75 0.54
N LEU A 67 -3.92 -12.31 0.08
CA LEU A 67 -3.26 -11.13 0.63
C LEU A 67 -4.09 -9.87 0.39
N PHE A 68 -4.66 -9.74 -0.82
CA PHE A 68 -5.56 -8.63 -1.14
C PHE A 68 -6.76 -8.59 -0.18
N ASP A 69 -7.39 -9.74 0.08
CA ASP A 69 -8.58 -9.82 0.92
C ASP A 69 -8.32 -9.56 2.41
N LEU A 70 -7.11 -9.81 2.89
CA LEU A 70 -6.69 -9.44 4.25
C LEU A 70 -6.62 -7.92 4.44
N TYR A 71 -6.10 -7.18 3.46
CA TYR A 71 -5.72 -5.77 3.62
C TYR A 71 -6.53 -4.78 2.77
N LYS A 72 -7.49 -5.21 1.96
CA LYS A 72 -8.26 -4.32 1.07
C LYS A 72 -9.07 -3.26 1.84
N PRO A 73 -9.48 -2.16 1.19
CA PRO A 73 -10.34 -1.16 1.81
C PRO A 73 -11.56 -1.77 2.50
N GLY A 74 -11.83 -1.32 3.73
CA GLY A 74 -12.94 -1.81 4.55
C GLY A 74 -12.59 -2.96 5.50
N THR A 75 -11.38 -3.55 5.40
CA THR A 75 -10.91 -4.52 6.40
C THR A 75 -10.31 -3.83 7.62
N LYS A 76 -10.01 -4.63 8.64
CA LYS A 76 -9.31 -4.25 9.87
C LYS A 76 -8.46 -5.44 10.31
N PRO A 77 -7.47 -5.27 11.21
CA PRO A 77 -6.72 -6.41 11.75
C PRO A 77 -7.67 -7.48 12.30
N SER A 78 -7.57 -8.69 11.77
CA SER A 78 -8.38 -9.85 12.19
C SER A 78 -7.65 -10.78 13.17
N GLY A 79 -6.39 -10.48 13.46
CA GLY A 79 -5.48 -11.23 14.32
C GLY A 79 -4.07 -10.65 14.24
N ASN A 80 -3.11 -11.33 14.85
CA ASN A 80 -1.71 -10.95 14.72
C ASN A 80 -1.15 -11.46 13.39
N THR A 81 -0.55 -10.56 12.62
CA THR A 81 0.28 -10.87 11.46
C THR A 81 1.54 -11.60 11.93
N SER A 82 1.85 -12.74 11.30
CA SER A 82 3.00 -13.57 11.66
C SER A 82 4.33 -12.96 11.20
N PRO A 83 5.48 -13.36 11.78
CA PRO A 83 6.80 -12.94 11.31
C PRO A 83 7.05 -13.23 9.82
N GLU A 84 6.54 -14.36 9.32
CA GLU A 84 6.67 -14.76 7.91
C GLU A 84 5.90 -13.80 7.00
N GLU A 85 4.66 -13.47 7.37
CA GLU A 85 3.84 -12.51 6.63
C GLU A 85 4.43 -11.09 6.69
N ILE A 86 4.97 -10.68 7.85
CA ILE A 86 5.71 -9.41 7.96
C ILE A 86 6.89 -9.37 6.97
N GLN A 87 7.64 -10.47 6.86
CA GLN A 87 8.74 -10.56 5.91
C GLN A 87 8.25 -10.51 4.45
N THR A 88 7.12 -11.15 4.14
CA THR A 88 6.47 -11.03 2.82
C THR A 88 6.10 -9.58 2.51
N LEU A 89 5.45 -8.87 3.44
CA LEU A 89 5.09 -7.45 3.27
C LEU A 89 6.34 -6.57 3.10
N LYS A 90 7.42 -6.88 3.83
CA LYS A 90 8.72 -6.20 3.71
C LYS A 90 9.29 -6.32 2.29
N ASN A 91 9.26 -7.52 1.70
CA ASN A 91 9.73 -7.75 0.34
C ASN A 91 8.84 -7.04 -0.68
N LEU A 92 7.52 -7.12 -0.53
CA LEU A 92 6.58 -6.47 -1.45
C LEU A 92 6.70 -4.94 -1.45
N LEU A 93 7.07 -4.31 -0.33
CA LEU A 93 7.33 -2.86 -0.28
C LEU A 93 8.41 -2.42 -1.27
N THR A 94 9.40 -3.27 -1.54
CA THR A 94 10.56 -2.94 -2.38
C THR A 94 10.46 -3.54 -3.76
N GLU A 95 10.00 -4.78 -3.90
CA GLU A 95 9.95 -5.53 -5.17
C GLU A 95 8.88 -5.02 -6.13
N LEU A 96 7.75 -4.52 -5.64
CA LEU A 96 6.68 -4.02 -6.51
C LEU A 96 7.06 -2.74 -7.26
N ILE A 97 8.04 -1.98 -6.77
CA ILE A 97 8.52 -0.75 -7.41
C ILE A 97 9.15 -1.05 -8.79
N PRO A 98 10.25 -1.83 -8.89
CA PRO A 98 10.84 -2.13 -10.19
C PRO A 98 9.91 -2.91 -11.12
N LEU A 99 9.01 -3.76 -10.60
CA LEU A 99 7.98 -4.42 -11.40
C LEU A 99 7.02 -3.42 -12.05
N THR A 100 6.47 -2.50 -11.25
CA THR A 100 5.55 -1.46 -11.76
C THR A 100 6.23 -0.54 -12.75
N LEU A 101 7.50 -0.18 -12.52
CA LEU A 101 8.27 0.65 -13.48
C LEU A 101 8.46 -0.06 -14.81
N LYS A 102 8.85 -1.34 -14.79
CA LYS A 102 9.02 -2.16 -16.00
C LYS A 102 7.73 -2.24 -16.81
N ASP A 103 6.59 -2.44 -16.14
CA ASP A 103 5.28 -2.52 -16.79
C ASP A 103 4.84 -1.18 -17.40
N LEU A 104 5.14 -0.07 -16.70
CA LEU A 104 4.89 1.28 -17.22
C LEU A 104 5.71 1.53 -18.49
N GLU A 105 6.99 1.14 -18.49
CA GLU A 105 7.88 1.24 -19.66
C GLU A 105 7.43 0.34 -20.81
N ALA A 106 6.93 -0.85 -20.51
CA ALA A 106 6.39 -1.79 -21.49
C ALA A 106 5.01 -1.37 -22.03
N GLY A 107 4.35 -0.36 -21.44
CA GLY A 107 3.07 0.16 -21.92
C GLY A 107 1.90 -0.80 -21.73
N VAL A 108 1.94 -1.70 -20.74
CA VAL A 108 0.91 -2.73 -20.54
C VAL A 108 -0.43 -2.18 -20.05
N PHE A 109 -0.44 -0.98 -19.45
CA PHE A 109 -1.62 -0.31 -18.92
C PHE A 109 -2.43 0.40 -20.02
N VAL A 110 -2.99 -0.39 -20.95
CA VAL A 110 -3.73 0.11 -22.11
C VAL A 110 -5.17 0.50 -21.77
N ASN A 111 -5.81 -0.23 -20.85
CA ASN A 111 -7.18 -0.01 -20.43
C ASN A 111 -7.22 0.48 -18.98
N TYR A 112 -8.25 1.23 -18.62
CA TYR A 112 -8.50 1.64 -17.25
C TYR A 112 -10.00 1.79 -16.98
N LYS A 113 -10.47 1.19 -15.88
CA LYS A 113 -11.86 1.31 -15.44
C LYS A 113 -12.03 2.59 -14.63
N GLU A 114 -12.47 3.64 -15.31
CA GLU A 114 -12.67 4.94 -14.68
C GLU A 114 -13.65 4.87 -13.50
N ARG A 115 -13.33 5.57 -12.41
CA ARG A 115 -14.19 5.66 -11.22
C ARG A 115 -13.78 6.81 -10.31
N LYS A 116 -14.65 7.16 -9.37
CA LYS A 116 -14.28 8.01 -8.23
C LYS A 116 -13.81 7.18 -7.04
N THR A 117 -12.81 7.65 -6.34
CA THR A 117 -12.39 7.09 -5.04
C THR A 117 -13.41 7.43 -3.96
N ALA A 118 -13.33 6.76 -2.82
CA ALA A 118 -14.16 7.11 -1.66
C ALA A 118 -13.93 8.56 -1.16
N THR A 119 -12.76 9.13 -1.45
CA THR A 119 -12.41 10.53 -1.15
C THR A 119 -12.84 11.51 -2.25
N GLY A 120 -13.47 11.02 -3.32
CA GLY A 120 -14.01 11.84 -4.41
C GLY A 120 -13.05 12.15 -5.56
N PHE A 121 -11.81 11.65 -5.52
CA PHE A 121 -10.83 11.83 -6.60
C PHE A 121 -11.26 11.05 -7.84
N HIS A 122 -11.17 11.67 -9.02
CA HIS A 122 -11.51 11.03 -10.29
C HIS A 122 -10.30 10.29 -10.85
N LEU A 123 -10.39 8.97 -10.96
CA LEU A 123 -9.36 8.11 -11.55
C LEU A 123 -9.75 7.82 -13.01
N ALA A 124 -9.14 8.52 -13.97
CA ALA A 124 -9.41 8.28 -15.39
C ALA A 124 -8.41 7.30 -16.03
N ASN A 125 -7.18 7.21 -15.49
CA ASN A 125 -6.11 6.40 -16.07
C ASN A 125 -5.08 5.96 -15.02
N VAL A 126 -4.07 5.21 -15.46
CA VAL A 126 -2.99 4.72 -14.58
C VAL A 126 -2.14 5.86 -14.00
N GLN A 127 -1.97 6.97 -14.71
CA GLN A 127 -1.22 8.13 -14.21
C GLN A 127 -1.97 8.78 -13.04
N ASP A 128 -3.28 8.95 -13.14
CA ASP A 128 -4.13 9.42 -12.04
C ASP A 128 -4.07 8.44 -10.86
N ALA A 129 -4.05 7.13 -11.14
CA ALA A 129 -3.95 6.09 -10.12
C ALA A 129 -2.64 6.18 -9.32
N LEU A 130 -1.51 6.38 -9.99
CA LEU A 130 -0.20 6.55 -9.35
C LEU A 130 -0.10 7.85 -8.55
N GLU A 131 -0.67 8.94 -9.06
CA GLU A 131 -0.71 10.21 -8.34
C GLU A 131 -1.57 10.11 -7.08
N PHE A 132 -2.77 9.54 -7.21
CA PHE A 132 -3.65 9.29 -6.06
C PHE A 132 -3.02 8.32 -5.05
N ASN A 133 -2.31 7.29 -5.53
CA ASN A 133 -1.62 6.34 -4.66
C ASN A 133 -0.62 7.04 -3.73
N ASN A 134 0.13 8.04 -4.21
CA ASN A 134 1.04 8.81 -3.36
C ASN A 134 0.31 9.58 -2.26
N PHE A 135 -0.79 10.25 -2.61
CA PHE A 135 -1.64 10.91 -1.62
C PHE A 135 -2.16 9.91 -0.58
N HIS A 136 -2.64 8.75 -1.03
CA HIS A 136 -3.17 7.70 -0.19
C HIS A 136 -2.10 7.11 0.76
N GLU A 137 -0.91 6.80 0.25
CA GLU A 137 0.21 6.35 1.08
C GLU A 137 0.64 7.40 2.11
N GLY A 138 0.64 8.68 1.73
CA GLY A 138 0.93 9.78 2.65
C GLY A 138 -0.09 9.87 3.80
N LEU A 139 -1.38 9.63 3.52
CA LEU A 139 -2.41 9.58 4.56
C LEU A 139 -2.16 8.42 5.55
N HIS A 140 -1.87 7.22 5.04
CA HIS A 140 -1.58 6.05 5.87
C HIS A 140 -0.26 6.20 6.65
N MET A 141 0.75 6.84 6.07
CA MET A 141 1.95 7.24 6.80
C MET A 141 1.62 8.17 7.97
N GLY A 142 0.69 9.13 7.79
CA GLY A 142 0.19 9.99 8.86
C GLY A 142 -0.48 9.21 10.01
N TYR A 143 -1.29 8.20 9.68
CA TYR A 143 -1.86 7.30 10.70
C TYR A 143 -0.78 6.53 11.45
N MET A 144 0.20 5.96 10.74
CA MET A 144 1.32 5.23 11.34
C MET A 144 2.18 6.13 12.24
N MET A 145 2.45 7.38 11.82
CA MET A 145 3.14 8.37 12.64
C MET A 145 2.40 8.74 13.92
N SER A 146 1.07 8.60 13.92
CA SER A 146 0.25 8.81 15.12
C SER A 146 0.27 7.57 16.01
N ILE A 147 0.02 6.38 15.44
CA ILE A 147 0.06 5.09 16.15
C ILE A 147 1.39 4.89 16.89
N ARG A 148 2.51 5.18 16.22
CA ARG A 148 3.84 4.93 16.79
C ARG A 148 4.14 5.66 18.10
N LYS A 149 3.39 6.73 18.42
CA LYS A 149 3.53 7.47 19.69
C LYS A 149 3.02 6.67 20.90
N PHE A 150 2.32 5.55 20.66
CA PHE A 150 1.68 4.72 21.69
C PHE A 150 2.25 3.28 21.72
N LEU A 151 3.31 3.01 20.96
CA LEU A 151 3.91 1.69 20.85
C LEU A 151 4.92 1.43 21.96
#